data_AF-A0AAW2M7N8-F1
#
_entry.id   AF-A0AAW2M7N8-F1
#
_cell.length_a   1.000
_cell.length_b   1.000
_cell.length_c   1.000
_cell.angle_alpha   90.00
_cell.angle_beta   90.00
_cell.angle_gamma   90.00
#
_symmetry.space_group_name_H-M   'P 1'
#
loop_
_entity.id
_entity.type
_entity.pdbx_description
1 polymer ?
#
loop_
_entity_poly.entity_id
_entity_poly.type
_entity_poly.pdbx_seq_one_letter_code
_entity_poly.pdbx_strand_id
1 'polypeptide(L)'
;MASNQLTPECALLSRFWGKQKFKWMQNVQVFCLANREGLFASVVNINHITTLLLVHVQVSWADFIAVAGAEAVLVCGGPKIPVQLGRVDAKVPDPEGKLPEESLDATAMKQCFQRKGFSAQELVALSGAHTLGSKGFGNPTVFDNSYFKILLEKPWSSSGGMSSMIGLPSDRALVEDDECIRWISKYADDQNLFFEDFKNVYIKLVNTGAEWTRPV
;
A
#
# COMPACT_ATOMS: atom_id res chain seq x y z
N MET A 1 -12.84 -4.70 -30.30
CA MET A 1 -13.78 -4.13 -29.31
C MET A 1 -14.15 -5.25 -28.34
N ALA A 2 -13.52 -5.30 -27.17
CA ALA A 2 -13.89 -6.21 -26.09
C ALA A 2 -14.74 -5.42 -25.08
N SER A 3 -15.94 -5.90 -24.76
CA SER A 3 -16.89 -5.20 -23.92
C SER A 3 -16.38 -5.14 -22.47
N ASN A 4 -16.20 -3.92 -21.96
CA ASN A 4 -15.90 -3.62 -20.56
C ASN A 4 -17.15 -3.80 -19.68
N GLN A 5 -17.74 -5.00 -19.63
CA GLN A 5 -18.82 -5.28 -18.69
C GLN A 5 -18.27 -6.07 -17.49
N LEU A 6 -18.29 -5.41 -16.33
CA LEU A 6 -18.02 -6.00 -15.03
C LEU A 6 -19.06 -7.10 -14.74
N THR A 7 -18.61 -8.21 -14.18
CA THR A 7 -19.50 -9.29 -13.73
C THR A 7 -20.48 -8.77 -12.65
N PRO A 8 -21.64 -9.42 -12.44
CA PRO A 8 -22.62 -8.97 -11.44
C PRO A 8 -22.06 -8.84 -10.01
N GLU A 9 -21.10 -9.70 -9.65
CA GLU A 9 -20.36 -9.64 -8.38
C GLU A 9 -19.40 -8.44 -8.32
N CYS A 10 -18.70 -8.13 -9.42
CA CYS A 10 -17.91 -6.90 -9.56
C CYS A 10 -18.78 -5.64 -9.42
N ALA A 11 -20.01 -5.67 -9.95
CA ALA A 11 -20.94 -4.56 -9.87
C ALA A 11 -21.42 -4.31 -8.43
N LEU A 12 -21.62 -5.36 -7.63
CA LEU A 12 -21.96 -5.27 -6.20
C LEU A 12 -20.80 -4.73 -5.37
N LEU A 13 -19.57 -5.20 -5.59
CA LEU A 13 -18.39 -4.72 -4.88
C LEU A 13 -18.03 -3.27 -5.23
N SER A 14 -18.26 -2.86 -6.49
CA SER A 14 -18.10 -1.46 -6.91
C SER A 14 -19.11 -0.50 -6.27
N ARG A 15 -20.28 -1.00 -5.86
CA ARG A 15 -21.33 -0.26 -5.16
C ARG A 15 -21.11 -0.16 -3.65
N PHE A 16 -20.25 -0.98 -3.06
CA PHE A 16 -19.96 -0.97 -1.63
C PHE A 16 -18.63 -0.25 -1.29
N TRP A 17 -17.59 -0.38 -2.13
CA TRP A 17 -16.22 0.01 -1.73
C TRP A 17 -15.57 1.14 -2.50
N GLY A 18 -15.94 1.33 -3.76
CA GLY A 18 -15.36 2.38 -4.60
C GLY A 18 -13.90 2.12 -4.91
N LYS A 19 -13.52 2.41 -6.14
CA LYS A 19 -12.25 1.95 -6.69
C LYS A 19 -11.01 2.56 -6.01
N GLN A 20 -11.19 3.46 -5.03
CA GLN A 20 -10.19 4.48 -4.69
C GLN A 20 -9.65 4.41 -3.26
N LYS A 21 -10.48 4.08 -2.27
CA LYS A 21 -9.96 3.63 -0.94
C LYS A 21 -9.21 2.29 -1.06
N PHE A 22 -9.53 1.55 -2.11
CA PHE A 22 -9.10 0.19 -2.38
C PHE A 22 -7.71 0.06 -3.07
N LYS A 23 -7.17 1.11 -3.70
CA LYS A 23 -5.84 1.07 -4.34
C LYS A 23 -4.69 1.48 -3.41
N TRP A 24 -4.98 2.16 -2.29
CA TRP A 24 -3.95 2.60 -1.34
C TRP A 24 -3.50 1.48 -0.39
N MET A 25 -4.42 0.61 0.02
CA MET A 25 -4.11 -0.61 0.78
C MET A 25 -3.41 -1.68 -0.08
N GLN A 26 -3.23 -1.45 -1.39
CA GLN A 26 -2.43 -2.32 -2.25
C GLN A 26 -0.99 -2.41 -1.77
N ASN A 27 -0.43 -1.34 -1.20
CA ASN A 27 1.00 -1.35 -0.88
C ASN A 27 1.38 -2.15 0.36
N VAL A 28 0.46 -2.44 1.28
CA VAL A 28 0.83 -3.16 2.53
C VAL A 28 0.12 -4.50 2.69
N GLN A 29 -0.98 -4.72 1.97
CA GLN A 29 -1.84 -5.87 2.23
C GLN A 29 -1.78 -6.97 1.16
N VAL A 30 -1.52 -6.63 -0.10
CA VAL A 30 -1.79 -7.53 -1.23
C VAL A 30 -0.84 -7.25 -2.41
N PHE A 31 0.47 -7.31 -2.21
CA PHE A 31 1.44 -7.15 -3.31
C PHE A 31 2.10 -8.44 -3.79
N CYS A 32 1.58 -9.62 -3.42
CA CYS A 32 1.97 -10.85 -4.12
C CYS A 32 1.46 -10.93 -5.57
N LEU A 33 0.47 -10.13 -5.99
CA LEU A 33 -0.14 -10.25 -7.33
C LEU A 33 -0.61 -8.89 -7.89
N ALA A 34 0.28 -8.17 -8.56
CA ALA A 34 -0.04 -6.88 -9.19
C ALA A 34 -0.78 -7.05 -10.53
N ASN A 35 -2.08 -6.70 -10.56
CA ASN A 35 -2.82 -5.99 -11.62
C ASN A 35 -4.31 -5.92 -11.25
N ARG A 36 -5.13 -5.21 -12.04
CA ARG A 36 -6.60 -5.10 -11.86
C ARG A 36 -7.28 -6.47 -11.63
N GLU A 37 -6.71 -7.54 -12.17
CA GLU A 37 -7.11 -8.95 -11.99
C GLU A 37 -6.63 -9.56 -10.66
N GLY A 38 -5.40 -9.29 -10.22
CA GLY A 38 -4.87 -9.77 -8.93
C GLY A 38 -5.60 -9.16 -7.73
N LEU A 39 -6.07 -7.92 -7.89
CA LEU A 39 -6.92 -7.23 -6.93
C LEU A 39 -8.31 -7.89 -6.77
N PHE A 40 -8.91 -8.30 -7.90
CA PHE A 40 -10.17 -9.04 -7.91
C PHE A 40 -10.00 -10.42 -7.23
N ALA A 41 -8.95 -11.15 -7.59
CA ALA A 41 -8.63 -12.44 -6.98
C ALA A 41 -8.44 -12.35 -5.46
N SER A 42 -7.82 -11.28 -4.98
CA SER A 42 -7.55 -11.10 -3.56
C SER A 42 -8.80 -10.78 -2.74
N VAL A 43 -9.72 -9.96 -3.25
CA VAL A 43 -11.02 -9.75 -2.57
C VAL A 43 -11.89 -11.00 -2.60
N VAL A 44 -11.87 -11.75 -3.70
CA VAL A 44 -12.57 -13.04 -3.76
C VAL A 44 -12.01 -14.01 -2.71
N ASN A 45 -10.68 -14.08 -2.57
CA ASN A 45 -10.04 -14.90 -1.54
C ASN A 45 -10.39 -14.41 -0.13
N ILE A 46 -10.38 -13.09 0.12
CA ILE A 46 -10.76 -12.56 1.43
C ILE A 46 -12.23 -12.86 1.72
N ASN A 47 -13.16 -12.69 0.79
CA ASN A 47 -14.58 -13.05 0.95
C ASN A 47 -14.77 -14.53 1.30
N HIS A 48 -14.01 -15.41 0.66
CA HIS A 48 -14.00 -16.83 1.00
C HIS A 48 -13.51 -17.06 2.43
N ILE A 49 -12.40 -16.42 2.82
CA ILE A 49 -11.81 -16.54 4.16
C ILE A 49 -12.73 -15.96 5.24
N THR A 50 -13.34 -14.80 5.02
CA THR A 50 -14.30 -14.19 5.96
C THR A 50 -15.57 -15.01 6.09
N THR A 51 -16.07 -15.62 5.01
CA THR A 51 -17.23 -16.54 5.08
C THR A 51 -16.93 -17.77 5.95
N LEU A 52 -15.67 -18.23 5.98
CA LEU A 52 -15.24 -19.38 6.78
C LEU A 52 -14.90 -19.03 8.24
N LEU A 53 -14.37 -17.82 8.50
CA LEU A 53 -13.86 -17.41 9.82
C LEU A 53 -14.83 -16.55 10.64
N LEU A 54 -15.73 -15.79 10.01
CA LEU A 54 -16.61 -14.82 10.71
C LEU A 54 -17.91 -15.42 11.25
N VAL A 55 -18.03 -16.75 11.33
CA VAL A 55 -19.22 -17.41 11.92
C VAL A 55 -19.35 -17.10 13.43
N HIS A 56 -18.29 -16.60 14.08
CA HIS A 56 -18.26 -16.37 15.53
C HIS A 56 -17.90 -14.96 16.00
N VAL A 57 -17.33 -14.10 15.15
CA VAL A 57 -16.97 -12.72 15.53
C VAL A 57 -17.27 -11.80 14.35
N GLN A 58 -18.09 -10.78 14.57
CA GLN A 58 -18.39 -9.77 13.55
C GLN A 58 -17.28 -8.72 13.56
N VAL A 59 -16.35 -8.83 12.60
CA VAL A 59 -15.28 -7.84 12.37
C VAL A 59 -15.63 -7.04 11.12
N SER A 60 -15.43 -5.72 11.15
CA SER A 60 -15.63 -4.89 9.96
C SER A 60 -14.55 -5.18 8.91
N TRP A 61 -14.88 -4.99 7.64
CA TRP A 61 -13.90 -5.09 6.57
C TRP A 61 -12.77 -4.08 6.73
N ALA A 62 -13.08 -2.88 7.20
CA ALA A 62 -12.08 -1.86 7.50
C ALA A 62 -11.05 -2.35 8.54
N ASP A 63 -11.50 -3.03 9.60
CA ASP A 63 -10.61 -3.63 10.60
C ASP A 63 -9.83 -4.82 10.04
N PHE A 64 -10.49 -5.71 9.31
CA PHE A 64 -9.83 -6.87 8.70
C PHE A 64 -8.67 -6.42 7.80
N ILE A 65 -8.91 -5.39 6.96
CA ILE A 65 -7.87 -4.87 6.09
C ILE A 65 -6.81 -4.14 6.92
N ALA A 66 -7.13 -3.31 7.90
CA ALA A 66 -6.05 -2.70 8.70
C ALA A 66 -5.17 -3.76 9.42
N VAL A 67 -5.75 -4.84 9.92
CA VAL A 67 -5.02 -5.89 10.64
C VAL A 67 -4.16 -6.74 9.71
N ALA A 68 -4.71 -7.26 8.60
CA ALA A 68 -3.95 -8.22 7.80
C ALA A 68 -2.70 -7.59 7.12
N GLY A 69 -2.57 -6.26 7.05
CA GLY A 69 -1.40 -5.59 6.46
C GLY A 69 -0.34 -5.37 7.50
N ALA A 70 -0.75 -5.01 8.72
CA ALA A 70 0.12 -5.08 9.87
C ALA A 70 0.70 -6.49 10.06
N GLU A 71 -0.13 -7.53 9.91
CA GLU A 71 0.32 -8.93 9.98
C GLU A 71 1.21 -9.32 8.79
N ALA A 72 0.90 -8.88 7.56
CA ALA A 72 1.76 -9.13 6.40
C ALA A 72 3.16 -8.54 6.61
N VAL A 73 3.25 -7.31 7.11
CA VAL A 73 4.53 -6.66 7.45
C VAL A 73 5.28 -7.47 8.50
N LEU A 74 4.59 -7.87 9.58
CA LEU A 74 5.20 -8.64 10.67
C LEU A 74 5.72 -10.01 10.21
N VAL A 75 4.92 -10.76 9.46
CA VAL A 75 5.29 -12.08 8.92
C VAL A 75 6.47 -11.99 7.95
N CYS A 76 6.57 -10.88 7.22
CA CYS A 76 7.71 -10.59 6.35
C CYS A 76 8.94 -10.04 7.09
N GLY A 77 8.96 -9.99 8.42
CA GLY A 77 10.12 -9.57 9.22
C GLY A 77 10.17 -8.07 9.55
N GLY A 78 9.12 -7.33 9.24
CA GLY A 78 8.97 -5.92 9.58
C GLY A 78 8.52 -5.69 11.03
N PRO A 79 8.27 -4.42 11.41
CA PRO A 79 7.89 -4.06 12.78
C PRO A 79 6.50 -4.58 13.15
N LYS A 80 6.27 -4.81 14.44
CA LYS A 80 4.92 -5.02 14.97
C LYS A 80 4.14 -3.69 14.93
N ILE A 81 3.00 -3.69 14.25
CA ILE A 81 2.15 -2.51 14.10
C ILE A 81 0.85 -2.70 14.90
N PRO A 82 0.62 -1.96 15.99
CA PRO A 82 -0.63 -2.04 16.73
C PRO A 82 -1.78 -1.40 15.95
N VAL A 83 -2.81 -2.18 15.62
CA VAL A 83 -4.00 -1.70 14.92
C VAL A 83 -5.16 -1.59 15.91
N GLN A 84 -5.71 -0.39 16.06
CA GLN A 84 -6.97 -0.18 16.78
C GLN A 84 -8.13 -0.82 16.01
N LEU A 85 -9.03 -1.51 16.70
CA LEU A 85 -10.25 -2.10 16.13
C LEU A 85 -11.48 -1.24 16.43
N GLY A 86 -12.59 -1.53 15.76
CA GLY A 86 -13.88 -0.84 15.89
C GLY A 86 -14.20 0.10 14.72
N ARG A 87 -13.55 -0.06 13.56
CA ARG A 87 -13.85 0.76 12.38
C ARG A 87 -15.24 0.43 11.84
N VAL A 88 -15.97 1.46 11.44
CA VAL A 88 -17.25 1.33 10.74
C VAL A 88 -17.02 1.19 9.24
N ASP A 89 -17.61 0.18 8.62
CA ASP A 89 -17.50 -0.03 7.18
C ASP A 89 -18.16 1.12 6.39
N ALA A 90 -17.51 1.51 5.31
CA ALA A 90 -18.07 2.49 4.39
C ALA A 90 -19.33 1.94 3.73
N LYS A 91 -20.37 2.76 3.65
CA LYS A 91 -21.64 2.41 2.98
C LYS A 91 -21.62 2.71 1.49
N VAL A 92 -20.71 3.58 1.07
CA VAL A 92 -20.63 4.08 -0.29
C VAL A 92 -19.19 4.04 -0.81
N PRO A 93 -19.05 3.83 -2.12
CA PRO A 93 -17.78 3.86 -2.80
C PRO A 93 -17.11 5.24 -2.74
N ASP A 94 -15.79 5.26 -2.57
CA ASP A 94 -15.01 6.50 -2.73
C ASP A 94 -14.93 6.94 -4.21
N PRO A 95 -15.07 8.25 -4.53
CA PRO A 95 -15.02 8.78 -5.90
C PRO A 95 -13.68 8.54 -6.60
N GLU A 96 -13.74 8.33 -7.92
CA GLU A 96 -12.58 8.14 -8.81
C GLU A 96 -11.56 9.32 -8.78
N GLY A 97 -10.29 9.03 -9.09
CA GLY A 97 -9.21 10.03 -9.24
C GLY A 97 -8.52 10.51 -7.95
N LYS A 98 -8.72 9.85 -6.81
CA LYS A 98 -8.11 10.23 -5.51
C LYS A 98 -6.76 9.58 -5.24
N LEU A 99 -6.28 8.76 -6.16
CA LEU A 99 -5.07 7.96 -6.03
C LEU A 99 -3.95 8.51 -6.89
N PRO A 100 -2.69 8.43 -6.41
CA PRO A 100 -1.55 8.79 -7.25
C PRO A 100 -1.42 7.82 -8.42
N GLU A 101 -1.02 8.34 -9.56
CA GLU A 101 -0.65 7.55 -10.73
C GLU A 101 0.82 7.15 -10.66
N GLU A 102 1.17 5.99 -11.22
CA GLU A 102 2.54 5.43 -11.19
C GLU A 102 3.53 6.26 -12.04
N SER A 103 3.02 7.17 -12.88
CA SER A 103 3.76 8.08 -13.74
C SER A 103 3.92 9.50 -13.18
N LEU A 104 3.42 9.77 -11.97
CA LEU A 104 3.56 11.09 -11.35
C LEU A 104 5.03 11.38 -11.01
N ASP A 105 5.45 12.62 -11.20
CA ASP A 105 6.71 13.11 -10.65
C ASP A 105 6.63 13.29 -9.12
N ALA A 106 7.77 13.56 -8.48
CA ALA A 106 7.86 13.72 -7.03
C ALA A 106 7.03 14.91 -6.51
N THR A 107 6.92 16.00 -7.27
CA THR A 107 6.15 17.18 -6.85
C THR A 107 4.66 16.85 -6.80
N ALA A 108 4.12 16.24 -7.86
CA ALA A 108 2.74 15.80 -7.93
C ALA A 108 2.44 14.71 -6.89
N MET A 109 3.39 13.81 -6.63
CA MET A 109 3.28 12.80 -5.57
C MET A 109 3.18 13.45 -4.19
N LYS A 110 4.10 14.37 -3.85
CA LYS A 110 4.07 15.11 -2.59
C LYS A 110 2.76 15.87 -2.42
N GLN A 111 2.28 16.58 -3.45
CA GLN A 111 1.01 17.29 -3.39
C GLN A 111 -0.19 16.34 -3.17
N CYS A 112 -0.19 15.16 -3.78
CA CYS A 112 -1.24 14.15 -3.58
C CYS A 112 -1.32 13.70 -2.11
N PHE A 113 -0.16 13.44 -1.50
CA PHE A 113 -0.03 13.03 -0.11
C PHE A 113 -0.35 14.16 0.87
N GLN A 114 0.13 15.36 0.57
CA GLN A 114 -0.12 16.54 1.38
C GLN A 114 -1.61 16.87 1.47
N ARG A 115 -2.37 16.73 0.37
CA ARG A 115 -3.84 16.88 0.38
C ARG A 115 -4.56 15.87 1.29
N LYS A 116 -3.91 14.75 1.60
CA LYS A 116 -4.39 13.72 2.52
C LYS A 116 -3.80 13.85 3.94
N GLY A 117 -3.02 14.90 4.19
CA GLY A 117 -2.40 15.18 5.49
C GLY A 117 -1.08 14.45 5.73
N PHE A 118 -0.41 13.96 4.68
CA PHE A 118 0.89 13.29 4.79
C PHE A 118 2.05 14.19 4.35
N SER A 119 3.15 14.13 5.10
CA SER A 119 4.40 14.83 4.78
C SER A 119 5.20 14.10 3.68
N ALA A 120 6.25 14.72 3.17
CA ALA A 120 7.18 14.08 2.25
C ALA A 120 7.92 12.89 2.90
N GLN A 121 8.25 13.00 4.19
CA GLN A 121 8.86 11.92 4.97
C GLN A 121 7.93 10.70 5.07
N GLU A 122 6.65 10.95 5.34
CA GLU A 122 5.61 9.92 5.42
C GLU A 122 5.34 9.28 4.05
N LEU A 123 5.38 10.08 2.97
CA LEU A 123 5.37 9.56 1.61
C LEU A 123 6.50 8.56 1.38
N VAL A 124 7.74 8.98 1.65
CA VAL A 124 8.93 8.13 1.42
C VAL A 124 8.87 6.86 2.28
N ALA A 125 8.45 6.97 3.54
CA ALA A 125 8.27 5.81 4.42
C ALA A 125 7.25 4.83 3.83
N LEU A 126 6.05 5.30 3.44
CA LEU A 126 5.00 4.45 2.86
C LEU A 126 5.44 3.79 1.54
N SER A 127 6.25 4.46 0.72
CA SER A 127 6.81 3.88 -0.50
C SER A 127 7.75 2.70 -0.23
N GLY A 128 8.36 2.62 0.96
CA GLY A 128 9.17 1.48 1.40
C GLY A 128 8.43 0.14 1.40
N ALA A 129 7.09 0.16 1.38
CA ALA A 129 6.31 -1.07 1.23
C ALA A 129 6.53 -1.78 -0.12
N HIS A 130 7.08 -1.08 -1.14
CA HIS A 130 7.47 -1.67 -2.42
C HIS A 130 8.63 -2.68 -2.30
N THR A 131 9.29 -2.82 -1.15
CA THR A 131 10.18 -3.98 -0.88
C THR A 131 9.40 -5.31 -0.97
N LEU A 132 8.11 -5.31 -0.62
CA LEU A 132 7.27 -6.50 -0.75
C LEU A 132 6.67 -6.61 -2.14
N GLY A 133 6.71 -7.83 -2.68
CA GLY A 133 6.16 -8.16 -3.98
C GLY A 133 7.08 -7.87 -5.16
N SER A 134 6.54 -8.06 -6.37
CA SER A 134 7.35 -8.14 -7.59
C SER A 134 7.69 -6.77 -8.23
N LYS A 135 8.07 -5.78 -7.41
CA LYS A 135 8.54 -4.46 -7.90
C LYS A 135 10.03 -4.41 -8.20
N GLY A 136 10.74 -5.53 -7.99
CA GLY A 136 12.17 -5.65 -8.25
C GLY A 136 13.06 -5.04 -7.17
N PHE A 137 12.49 -4.75 -5.99
CA PHE A 137 13.24 -4.23 -4.84
C PHE A 137 13.52 -5.35 -3.85
N GLY A 138 14.75 -5.88 -3.86
CA GLY A 138 15.19 -6.89 -2.88
C GLY A 138 14.42 -8.21 -2.98
N ASN A 139 14.24 -8.88 -1.84
CA ASN A 139 13.46 -10.11 -1.77
C ASN A 139 11.97 -9.78 -1.60
N PRO A 140 11.08 -10.24 -2.51
CA PRO A 140 9.66 -9.87 -2.51
C PRO A 140 8.86 -10.36 -1.28
N THR A 141 9.47 -11.17 -0.40
CA THR A 141 8.84 -11.73 0.80
C THR A 141 9.47 -11.25 2.11
N VAL A 142 10.44 -10.33 2.03
CA VAL A 142 11.15 -9.79 3.18
C VAL A 142 10.90 -8.29 3.25
N PHE A 143 10.38 -7.81 4.39
CA PHE A 143 10.19 -6.39 4.63
C PHE A 143 11.45 -5.82 5.26
N ASP A 144 12.30 -5.21 4.45
CA ASP A 144 13.56 -4.58 4.84
C ASP A 144 13.76 -3.24 4.12
N ASN A 145 14.92 -2.61 4.31
CA ASN A 145 15.25 -1.34 3.68
C ASN A 145 15.86 -1.43 2.27
N SER A 146 15.77 -2.58 1.60
CA SER A 146 16.32 -2.80 0.24
C SER A 146 15.72 -1.86 -0.80
N TYR A 147 14.45 -1.48 -0.68
CA TYR A 147 13.82 -0.47 -1.53
C TYR A 147 14.66 0.81 -1.62
N PHE A 148 15.07 1.35 -0.47
CA PHE A 148 15.82 2.60 -0.41
C PHE A 148 17.26 2.43 -0.91
N LYS A 149 17.92 1.31 -0.56
CA LYS A 149 19.28 1.01 -1.03
C LYS A 149 19.34 0.92 -2.56
N ILE A 150 18.42 0.16 -3.16
CA ILE A 150 18.36 -0.04 -4.61
C ILE A 150 18.00 1.26 -5.33
N LEU A 151 17.15 2.11 -4.75
CA LEU A 151 16.85 3.42 -5.33
C LEU A 151 18.09 4.32 -5.45
N LEU A 152 19.07 4.19 -4.55
CA LEU A 152 20.29 5.00 -4.58
C LEU A 152 21.35 4.48 -5.56
N GLU A 153 21.23 3.25 -6.06
CA GLU A 153 22.19 2.64 -6.98
C GLU A 153 22.00 3.15 -8.42
N LYS A 154 22.84 4.10 -8.86
CA LYS A 154 22.91 4.57 -10.27
C LYS A 154 24.09 3.91 -11.01
N PRO A 155 23.98 3.64 -12.33
CA PRO A 155 22.80 3.74 -13.17
C PRO A 155 21.87 2.53 -13.01
N TRP A 156 20.56 2.75 -13.07
CA TRP A 156 19.55 1.70 -13.20
C TRP A 156 19.56 1.07 -14.61
N SER A 157 20.75 0.79 -15.15
CA SER A 157 20.98 0.40 -16.55
C SER A 157 20.78 -1.09 -16.77
N SER A 158 19.81 -1.36 -17.63
CA SER A 158 19.53 -2.56 -18.39
C SER A 158 20.79 -3.36 -18.76
N SER A 159 21.10 -4.39 -17.99
CA SER A 159 21.84 -5.54 -18.49
C SER A 159 20.80 -6.63 -18.80
N GLY A 160 20.70 -7.00 -20.07
CA GLY A 160 19.57 -7.73 -20.64
C GLY A 160 19.04 -8.91 -19.81
N GLY A 161 17.71 -8.95 -19.66
CA GLY A 161 16.95 -10.00 -18.99
C GLY A 161 16.37 -9.56 -17.64
N MET A 162 15.04 -9.61 -17.48
CA MET A 162 14.19 -9.29 -16.29
C MET A 162 14.49 -8.04 -15.42
N SER A 163 15.61 -7.36 -15.60
CA SER A 163 16.12 -6.21 -14.86
C SER A 163 15.56 -4.87 -15.34
N SER A 164 14.85 -4.85 -16.47
CA SER A 164 14.15 -3.67 -16.99
C SER A 164 12.88 -3.30 -16.20
N MET A 165 12.57 -3.99 -15.10
CA MET A 165 11.35 -3.83 -14.30
C MET A 165 11.60 -3.39 -12.84
N ILE A 166 12.80 -2.91 -12.48
CA ILE A 166 13.06 -2.44 -11.12
C ILE A 166 12.40 -1.07 -10.90
N GLY A 167 11.41 -1.03 -10.03
CA GLY A 167 10.72 0.18 -9.60
C GLY A 167 9.79 0.81 -10.65
N LEU A 168 8.84 1.60 -10.15
CA LEU A 168 7.96 2.42 -10.96
C LEU A 168 8.63 3.74 -11.36
N PRO A 169 8.17 4.42 -12.44
CA PRO A 169 8.62 5.77 -12.76
C PRO A 169 8.49 6.73 -11.57
N SER A 170 7.38 6.63 -10.81
CA SER A 170 7.18 7.42 -9.60
C SER A 170 8.20 7.14 -8.50
N ASP A 171 8.65 5.89 -8.32
CA ASP A 171 9.66 5.54 -7.31
C ASP A 171 10.99 6.21 -7.64
N ARG A 172 11.37 6.16 -8.93
CA ARG A 172 12.58 6.79 -9.45
C ARG A 172 12.51 8.32 -9.34
N ALA A 173 11.34 8.91 -9.56
CA ALA A 173 11.15 10.35 -9.44
C ALA A 173 11.42 10.87 -8.02
N LEU A 174 11.16 10.06 -6.97
CA LEU A 174 11.44 10.46 -5.58
C LEU A 174 12.94 10.67 -5.31
N VAL A 175 13.82 9.99 -6.05
CA VAL A 175 15.29 10.13 -5.92
C VAL A 175 15.76 11.46 -6.51
N GLU A 176 15.00 12.07 -7.42
CA GLU A 176 15.35 13.34 -8.07
C GLU A 176 14.84 14.57 -7.29
N ASP A 177 14.11 14.39 -6.18
CA ASP A 177 13.62 15.47 -5.32
C ASP A 177 14.48 15.63 -4.07
N ASP A 178 14.94 16.86 -3.81
CA ASP A 178 15.86 17.21 -2.71
C ASP A 178 15.37 16.79 -1.33
N GLU A 179 14.05 16.84 -1.08
CA GLU A 179 13.50 16.47 0.22
C GLU A 179 13.33 14.96 0.35
N CYS A 180 12.84 14.31 -0.70
CA CYS A 180 12.65 12.87 -0.71
C CYS A 180 13.99 12.14 -0.64
N ILE A 181 15.02 12.55 -1.38
CA ILE A 181 16.34 11.89 -1.35
C ILE A 181 16.95 11.90 0.05
N ARG A 182 16.76 12.97 0.84
CA ARG A 182 17.27 13.02 2.23
C ARG A 182 16.66 11.94 3.11
N TRP A 183 15.37 11.64 2.95
CA TRP A 183 14.71 10.56 3.70
C TRP A 183 15.06 9.18 3.14
N ILE A 184 15.17 9.05 1.82
CA ILE A 184 15.63 7.81 1.18
C ILE A 184 17.01 7.41 1.71
N SER A 185 17.96 8.34 1.75
CA SER A 185 19.30 8.08 2.29
C SER A 185 19.28 7.65 3.76
N LYS A 186 18.51 8.36 4.60
CA LYS A 186 18.36 7.98 6.02
C LYS A 186 17.83 6.56 6.19
N TYR A 187 16.81 6.17 5.43
CA TYR A 187 16.22 4.83 5.52
C TYR A 187 17.10 3.75 4.91
N ALA A 188 17.89 4.07 3.88
CA ALA A 188 18.89 3.16 3.34
C ALA A 188 20.00 2.84 4.36
N ASP A 189 20.40 3.84 5.16
CA ASP A 189 21.43 3.72 6.19
C ASP A 189 20.90 3.08 7.49
N ASP A 190 19.63 3.35 7.84
CA ASP A 190 19.04 2.91 9.11
C ASP A 190 17.67 2.24 8.91
N GLN A 191 17.67 0.91 8.94
CA GLN A 191 16.46 0.10 8.84
C GLN A 191 15.54 0.27 10.06
N ASN A 192 16.07 0.51 11.26
CA ASN A 192 15.25 0.66 12.45
C ASN A 192 14.49 1.99 12.41
N LEU A 193 15.14 3.05 11.93
CA LEU A 193 14.47 4.33 11.66
C LEU A 193 13.35 4.15 10.64
N PHE A 194 13.62 3.45 9.53
CA PHE A 194 12.57 3.13 8.54
C PHE A 194 11.41 2.37 9.18
N PHE A 195 11.67 1.32 9.96
CA PHE A 195 10.63 0.52 10.60
C PHE A 195 9.79 1.35 11.58
N GLU A 196 10.41 2.19 12.39
CA GLU A 196 9.71 3.05 13.34
C GLU A 196 8.79 4.04 12.61
N ASP A 197 9.32 4.72 11.59
CA ASP A 197 8.55 5.69 10.80
C ASP A 197 7.45 5.01 9.98
N PHE A 198 7.71 3.84 9.40
CA PHE A 198 6.73 3.03 8.68
C PHE A 198 5.56 2.61 9.59
N LYS A 199 5.87 2.11 10.79
CA LYS A 199 4.85 1.75 11.79
C LYS A 199 3.95 2.95 12.11
N ASN A 200 4.55 4.10 12.39
CA ASN A 200 3.81 5.31 12.77
C ASN A 200 2.93 5.84 11.63
N VAL A 201 3.46 5.88 10.39
CA VAL A 201 2.68 6.33 9.23
C VAL A 201 1.63 5.30 8.82
N TYR A 202 1.86 3.99 9.00
CA TYR A 202 0.85 2.97 8.75
C TYR A 202 -0.37 3.18 9.65
N ILE A 203 -0.15 3.37 10.95
CA ILE A 203 -1.22 3.65 11.92
C ILE A 203 -2.01 4.90 11.51
N LYS A 204 -1.31 5.97 11.14
CA LYS A 204 -1.94 7.18 10.62
C LYS A 204 -2.76 6.90 9.36
N LEU A 205 -2.21 6.14 8.42
CA LEU A 205 -2.87 5.78 7.15
C LEU A 205 -4.18 5.04 7.40
N VAL A 206 -4.17 3.98 8.19
CA VAL A 206 -5.36 3.15 8.44
C VAL A 206 -6.41 3.83 9.31
N ASN A 207 -6.05 4.91 10.01
CA ASN A 207 -6.96 5.71 10.82
C ASN A 207 -7.48 6.95 10.09
N THR A 208 -6.93 7.28 8.91
CA THR A 208 -7.31 8.48 8.16
C THR A 208 -8.75 8.36 7.65
N GLY A 209 -9.61 9.25 8.14
CA GLY A 209 -11.03 9.26 7.76
C GLY A 209 -11.84 8.06 8.28
N ALA A 210 -11.32 7.34 9.29
CA ALA A 210 -12.03 6.26 9.94
C ALA A 210 -13.14 6.81 10.85
N GLU A 211 -14.32 6.19 10.76
CA GLU A 211 -15.38 6.33 11.76
C GLU A 211 -15.31 5.13 12.71
N TRP A 212 -15.56 5.37 13.99
CA TRP A 212 -15.40 4.37 15.03
C TRP A 212 -16.74 4.07 15.70
N THR A 213 -16.99 2.80 16.00
CA THR A 213 -18.06 2.43 16.90
C THR A 213 -17.75 3.01 18.28
N ARG A 214 -18.75 3.64 18.93
CA ARG A 214 -18.56 4.10 20.31
C ARG A 214 -18.16 2.92 21.19
N PRO A 215 -17.24 3.10 22.16
CA PRO A 215 -17.07 2.11 23.21
C PRO A 215 -18.44 1.89 23.87
N VAL A 216 -18.89 0.64 23.88
CA VAL A 216 -20.02 0.21 24.72
C VAL A 216 -19.60 0.19 26.18
#